data_AF-A0A3A0A4J4-F1
#
_entry.id   AF-A0A3A0A4J4-F1
#
_cell.length_a   1.000
_cell.length_b   1.000
_cell.length_c   1.000
_cell.angle_alpha   90.00
_cell.angle_beta   90.00
_cell.angle_gamma   90.00
#
_symmetry.space_group_name_H-M   'P 1'
#
loop_
_entity.id
_entity.type
_entity.pdbx_description
1 polymer ?
#
loop_
_entity_poly.entity_id
_entity_poly.type
_entity_poly.pdbx_seq_one_letter_code
_entity_poly.pdbx_strand_id
1 'polypeptide(L)'
;MSAHYNKEADIRRNIIQRGLIKGIIGLPPNLFYGTGIPACILVIDKENAHVRSGIFMIDASKGFVKDGNKNRLRAQDIHKIVDVFNRQLELPRYSRMVPVAEIAGPANDYNLNIPRYIDASEPEDLHDLDAHLNGGIPARDIDALAAYWRVFPSLRDELFQTNGRPGYSEPKVAPQQVKPTILAHREFTAYADCVAALFATWRKSHEPLLKGIQVNDIPKQIIHTLSEDLLVRFADLPLLNRYDLYQRLMDYWSDVMQDDVYLIAADGWVEAARPRGIIDDPERKIKETPDLTIGRRKYKMDLIPPALIVARYFAAEQAAIDDLQAQQEAAARALEEFVEEHSGEEGPLEDVTNDKGKVTKGAVREQLRQLRTDQGQLTFEAENGDELEVLEKCLALIDAEAGAARAVKDAQAELDAKVLAHYAGLTEAEIKTLVVADKWFAAIQTAIEGEVQRLTQQLAARVRQLDERYAHPLPALEQEVEALSAKVEGHLNRMGLHWAEHGAMHLESALHL
;
A
#
# COMPACT_ATOMS: atom_id res chain seq x y z
N MET A 1 -45.70 23.25 8.86
CA MET A 1 -45.34 21.82 8.73
C MET A 1 -46.43 21.14 7.92
N SER A 2 -46.24 21.12 6.60
CA SER A 2 -47.30 21.25 5.58
C SER A 2 -47.80 19.92 5.02
N ALA A 3 -49.03 19.95 4.48
CA ALA A 3 -49.80 18.87 3.87
C ALA A 3 -49.13 18.03 2.74
N HIS A 4 -47.85 18.25 2.45
CA HIS A 4 -47.06 17.45 1.51
C HIS A 4 -46.56 16.13 2.10
N TYR A 5 -46.33 16.06 3.42
CA TYR A 5 -45.76 14.87 4.09
C TYR A 5 -46.64 13.62 3.95
N ASN A 6 -47.97 13.79 3.92
CA ASN A 6 -48.91 12.68 3.75
C ASN A 6 -48.93 12.14 2.31
N LYS A 7 -48.71 12.99 1.30
CA LYS A 7 -48.83 12.55 -0.10
C LYS A 7 -47.69 11.61 -0.51
N GLU A 8 -46.46 11.88 -0.09
CA GLU A 8 -45.33 11.00 -0.37
C GLU A 8 -45.45 9.66 0.36
N ALA A 9 -45.98 9.68 1.59
CA ALA A 9 -46.28 8.48 2.35
C ALA A 9 -47.36 7.62 1.66
N ASP A 10 -48.43 8.25 1.18
CA ASP A 10 -49.50 7.57 0.44
C ASP A 10 -49.01 6.97 -0.88
N ILE A 11 -48.21 7.73 -1.64
CA ILE A 11 -47.57 7.24 -2.88
C ILE A 11 -46.70 6.02 -2.58
N ARG A 12 -45.82 6.13 -1.58
CA ARG A 12 -44.91 5.04 -1.18
C ARG A 12 -45.69 3.80 -0.76
N ARG A 13 -46.71 3.95 0.09
CA ARG A 13 -47.60 2.86 0.51
C ARG A 13 -48.25 2.18 -0.70
N ASN A 14 -48.78 2.96 -1.65
CA ASN A 14 -49.43 2.41 -2.84
C ASN A 14 -48.47 1.62 -3.73
N ILE A 15 -47.26 2.14 -3.95
CA ILE A 15 -46.24 1.47 -4.77
C ILE A 15 -45.77 0.17 -4.11
N ILE A 16 -45.56 0.17 -2.79
CA ILE A 16 -45.16 -1.03 -2.02
C ILE A 16 -46.27 -2.08 -2.06
N GLN A 17 -47.53 -1.71 -1.83
CA GLN A 17 -48.66 -2.64 -1.81
C GLN A 17 -48.91 -3.28 -3.18
N ARG A 18 -48.60 -2.57 -4.27
CA ARG A 18 -48.63 -3.10 -5.63
C ARG A 18 -47.42 -3.97 -5.98
N GLY A 19 -46.46 -4.11 -5.04
CA GLY A 19 -45.24 -4.88 -5.21
C GLY A 19 -44.31 -4.34 -6.29
N LEU A 20 -44.40 -3.05 -6.65
CA LEU A 20 -43.66 -2.50 -7.81
C LEU A 20 -42.16 -2.32 -7.54
N ILE A 21 -41.77 -2.16 -6.28
CA ILE A 21 -40.36 -2.02 -5.90
C ILE A 21 -39.77 -3.42 -5.79
N LYS A 22 -38.81 -3.74 -6.66
CA LYS A 22 -38.05 -4.99 -6.62
C LYS A 22 -36.94 -4.92 -5.56
N GLY A 23 -36.30 -3.76 -5.45
CA GLY A 23 -35.26 -3.56 -4.46
C GLY A 23 -34.77 -2.11 -4.34
N ILE A 24 -33.96 -1.89 -3.32
CA ILE A 24 -33.40 -0.59 -2.94
C ILE A 24 -31.92 -0.78 -2.66
N ILE A 25 -31.07 0.03 -3.31
CA ILE A 25 -29.62 -0.01 -3.13
C ILE A 25 -29.18 1.33 -2.55
N GLY A 26 -28.73 1.33 -1.29
CA GLY A 26 -28.12 2.49 -0.64
C GLY A 26 -26.69 2.68 -1.11
N LEU A 27 -26.37 3.88 -1.61
CA LEU A 27 -25.04 4.21 -2.11
C LEU A 27 -24.22 5.00 -1.06
N PRO A 28 -22.88 5.02 -1.18
CA PRO A 28 -22.03 5.86 -0.38
C PRO A 28 -22.41 7.36 -0.39
N PRO A 29 -22.09 8.10 0.70
CA PRO A 29 -22.15 9.56 0.68
C PRO A 29 -21.11 10.14 -0.29
N ASN A 30 -21.22 11.44 -0.58
CA ASN A 30 -20.22 12.21 -1.35
C ASN A 30 -19.86 11.66 -2.75
N LEU A 31 -20.75 10.90 -3.40
CA LEU A 31 -20.53 10.40 -4.77
C LEU A 31 -20.77 11.48 -5.85
N PHE A 32 -21.73 12.39 -5.63
CA PHE A 32 -22.19 13.32 -6.67
C PHE A 32 -21.57 14.70 -6.52
N TYR A 33 -21.40 15.42 -7.63
CA TYR A 33 -21.07 16.85 -7.60
C TYR A 33 -22.24 17.65 -7.01
N GLY A 34 -21.95 18.67 -6.19
CA GLY A 34 -22.96 19.58 -5.63
C GLY A 34 -23.67 19.13 -4.34
N THR A 35 -23.53 17.88 -3.88
CA THR A 35 -24.09 17.44 -2.59
C THR A 35 -23.28 16.32 -1.95
N GLY A 36 -23.25 16.28 -0.61
CA GLY A 36 -22.64 15.18 0.15
C GLY A 36 -23.62 14.12 0.62
N ILE A 37 -24.92 14.33 0.39
CA ILE A 37 -25.98 13.45 0.88
C ILE A 37 -25.89 12.08 0.17
N PRO A 38 -25.99 10.95 0.90
CA PRO A 38 -26.11 9.63 0.30
C PRO A 38 -27.31 9.53 -0.63
N ALA A 39 -27.14 8.88 -1.78
CA ALA A 39 -28.24 8.55 -2.69
C ALA A 39 -28.67 7.09 -2.54
N CYS A 40 -29.82 6.74 -3.11
CA CYS A 40 -30.21 5.36 -3.30
C CYS A 40 -30.69 5.13 -4.74
N ILE A 41 -30.60 3.88 -5.19
CA ILE A 41 -31.18 3.42 -6.45
C ILE A 41 -32.44 2.62 -6.12
N LEU A 42 -33.58 3.08 -6.64
CA LEU A 42 -34.85 2.36 -6.54
C LEU A 42 -35.07 1.53 -7.81
N VAL A 43 -35.10 0.21 -7.67
CA VAL A 43 -35.34 -0.69 -8.80
C VAL A 43 -36.82 -1.01 -8.87
N ILE A 44 -37.49 -0.48 -9.89
CA ILE A 44 -38.92 -0.70 -10.14
C ILE A 44 -39.07 -1.77 -11.22
N ASP A 45 -39.85 -2.81 -10.92
CA ASP A 45 -40.10 -3.91 -11.84
C ASP A 45 -41.56 -4.36 -11.76
N LYS A 46 -42.28 -4.23 -12.88
CA LYS A 46 -43.67 -4.66 -13.00
C LYS A 46 -43.80 -6.16 -13.19
N GLU A 47 -42.74 -6.83 -13.64
CA GLU A 47 -42.72 -8.26 -13.79
C GLU A 47 -42.91 -8.93 -12.42
N ASN A 48 -43.86 -9.85 -12.34
CA ASN A 48 -44.22 -10.60 -11.13
C ASN A 48 -44.54 -9.73 -9.89
N ALA A 49 -44.88 -8.45 -10.08
CA ALA A 49 -45.14 -7.52 -8.97
C ALA A 49 -46.29 -7.98 -8.05
N HIS A 50 -47.31 -8.61 -8.63
CA HIS A 50 -48.50 -9.10 -7.91
C HIS A 50 -48.22 -10.29 -6.98
N VAL A 51 -47.12 -11.03 -7.19
CA VAL A 51 -46.69 -12.15 -6.31
C VAL A 51 -45.48 -11.77 -5.44
N ARG A 52 -44.95 -10.55 -5.56
CA ARG A 52 -43.78 -10.11 -4.80
C ARG A 52 -44.14 -9.87 -3.34
N SER A 53 -43.46 -10.60 -2.45
CA SER A 53 -43.73 -10.60 -1.01
C SER A 53 -42.77 -9.72 -0.18
N GLY A 54 -41.74 -9.16 -0.80
CA GLY A 54 -40.70 -8.37 -0.14
C GLY A 54 -39.94 -7.45 -1.08
N ILE A 55 -39.12 -6.59 -0.49
CA ILE A 55 -38.21 -5.68 -1.18
C ILE A 55 -36.78 -6.10 -0.83
N PHE A 56 -35.96 -6.38 -1.84
CA PHE A 56 -34.56 -6.72 -1.62
C PHE A 56 -33.75 -5.45 -1.36
N MET A 57 -33.17 -5.30 -0.16
CA MET A 57 -32.42 -4.11 0.23
C MET A 57 -30.92 -4.41 0.31
N ILE A 58 -30.12 -3.47 -0.17
CA ILE A 58 -28.64 -3.49 -0.07
C ILE A 58 -28.18 -2.18 0.56
N ASP A 59 -27.35 -2.26 1.60
CA ASP A 59 -26.56 -1.15 2.12
C ASP A 59 -25.12 -1.23 1.58
N ALA A 60 -24.84 -0.49 0.49
CA ALA A 60 -23.50 -0.37 -0.06
C ALA A 60 -22.78 0.91 0.40
N SER A 61 -23.26 1.58 1.45
CA SER A 61 -22.76 2.88 1.89
C SER A 61 -21.27 2.90 2.26
N LYS A 62 -20.72 1.74 2.65
CA LYS A 62 -19.31 1.56 3.02
C LYS A 62 -18.38 1.14 1.86
N GLY A 63 -18.94 0.77 0.71
CA GLY A 63 -18.15 0.28 -0.44
C GLY A 63 -17.69 1.43 -1.32
N PHE A 64 -16.55 2.05 -1.01
CA PHE A 64 -15.95 3.12 -1.83
C PHE A 64 -14.46 3.30 -1.54
N VAL A 65 -13.79 4.06 -2.41
CA VAL A 65 -12.48 4.68 -2.13
C VAL A 65 -12.64 6.20 -2.06
N LYS A 66 -11.87 6.85 -1.18
CA LYS A 66 -11.79 8.32 -1.16
C LYS A 66 -11.02 8.80 -2.39
N ASP A 67 -11.55 9.83 -3.04
CA ASP A 67 -10.99 10.46 -4.22
C ASP A 67 -11.04 11.99 -4.02
N GLY A 68 -10.00 12.51 -3.38
CA GLY A 68 -9.98 13.88 -2.87
C GLY A 68 -11.10 14.15 -1.85
N ASN A 69 -12.00 15.08 -2.16
CA ASN A 69 -13.17 15.41 -1.34
C ASN A 69 -14.42 14.59 -1.72
N LYS A 70 -14.29 13.65 -2.66
CA LYS A 70 -15.36 12.77 -3.15
C LYS A 70 -15.12 11.33 -2.71
N ASN A 71 -16.16 10.54 -2.82
CA ASN A 71 -16.05 9.09 -2.82
C ASN A 71 -16.23 8.57 -4.25
N ARG A 72 -15.55 7.48 -4.58
CA ARG A 72 -15.68 6.79 -5.86
C ARG A 72 -15.96 5.32 -5.62
N LEU A 73 -16.94 4.77 -6.34
CA LEU A 73 -17.16 3.33 -6.38
C LEU A 73 -16.01 2.67 -7.15
N ARG A 74 -15.40 1.65 -6.55
CA ARG A 74 -14.42 0.81 -7.23
C ARG A 74 -15.15 -0.22 -8.11
N ALA A 75 -14.41 -0.86 -9.02
CA ALA A 75 -14.98 -1.89 -9.88
C ALA A 75 -15.58 -3.04 -9.04
N GLN A 76 -14.93 -3.42 -7.94
CA GLN A 76 -15.41 -4.45 -7.02
C GLN A 76 -16.70 -4.06 -6.30
N ASP A 77 -16.87 -2.78 -5.95
CA ASP A 77 -18.06 -2.32 -5.24
C ASP A 77 -19.28 -2.44 -6.16
N ILE A 78 -19.13 -2.02 -7.42
CA ILE A 78 -20.16 -2.14 -8.46
C ILE A 78 -20.49 -3.61 -8.72
N HIS A 79 -19.47 -4.44 -8.94
CA HIS A 79 -19.67 -5.87 -9.25
C HIS A 79 -20.38 -6.60 -8.10
N LYS A 80 -19.94 -6.38 -6.85
CA LYS A 80 -20.58 -6.95 -5.66
C LYS A 80 -22.04 -6.53 -5.53
N ILE A 81 -22.37 -5.26 -5.75
CA ILE A 81 -23.76 -4.78 -5.74
C ILE A 81 -24.59 -5.55 -6.77
N VAL A 82 -24.07 -5.68 -8.01
CA VAL A 82 -24.78 -6.34 -9.11
C VAL A 82 -24.96 -7.84 -8.85
N ASP A 83 -23.91 -8.56 -8.42
CA ASP A 83 -23.99 -9.99 -8.10
C ASP A 83 -24.98 -10.26 -6.98
N VAL A 84 -24.88 -9.51 -5.87
CA VAL A 84 -25.77 -9.63 -4.71
C VAL A 84 -27.22 -9.31 -5.08
N PHE A 85 -27.45 -8.26 -5.88
CA PHE A 85 -28.80 -7.88 -6.31
C PHE A 85 -29.44 -8.91 -7.24
N ASN A 86 -28.72 -9.34 -8.28
CA ASN A 86 -29.25 -10.25 -9.29
C ASN A 86 -29.54 -11.64 -8.73
N ARG A 87 -28.71 -12.09 -7.78
CA ARG A 87 -28.86 -13.39 -7.12
C ARG A 87 -29.65 -13.34 -5.82
N GLN A 88 -30.04 -12.13 -5.37
CA GLN A 88 -30.74 -11.88 -4.10
C GLN A 88 -30.04 -12.53 -2.88
N LEU A 89 -28.71 -12.42 -2.83
CA LEU A 89 -27.92 -13.03 -1.75
C LEU A 89 -28.09 -12.23 -0.46
N GLU A 90 -28.52 -12.87 0.62
CA GLU A 90 -28.56 -12.24 1.94
C GLU A 90 -27.19 -12.30 2.61
N LEU A 91 -26.59 -11.14 2.83
CA LEU A 91 -25.28 -11.01 3.44
C LEU A 91 -25.42 -10.22 4.75
N PRO A 92 -24.90 -10.73 5.88
CA PRO A 92 -24.96 -10.02 7.15
C PRO A 92 -24.46 -8.58 7.01
N ARG A 93 -25.23 -7.63 7.55
CA ARG A 93 -24.91 -6.18 7.57
C ARG A 93 -24.78 -5.52 6.19
N TYR A 94 -25.17 -6.19 5.11
CA TYR A 94 -25.02 -5.67 3.74
C TYR A 94 -26.29 -5.83 2.92
N SER A 95 -26.98 -6.97 2.95
CA SER A 95 -28.18 -7.20 2.14
C SER A 95 -29.19 -8.11 2.83
N ARG A 96 -30.48 -7.86 2.59
CA ARG A 96 -31.59 -8.60 3.19
C ARG A 96 -32.85 -8.53 2.32
N MET A 97 -33.59 -9.63 2.21
CA MET A 97 -34.97 -9.58 1.72
C MET A 97 -35.88 -9.12 2.86
N VAL A 98 -36.49 -7.95 2.72
CA VAL A 98 -37.38 -7.40 3.74
C VAL A 98 -38.83 -7.68 3.34
N PRO A 99 -39.59 -8.49 4.12
CA PRO A 99 -40.98 -8.77 3.81
C PRO A 99 -41.86 -7.51 3.85
N VAL A 100 -42.84 -7.41 2.96
CA VAL A 100 -43.79 -6.28 2.94
C VAL A 100 -44.54 -6.17 4.27
N ALA A 101 -44.79 -7.30 4.96
CA ALA A 101 -45.40 -7.31 6.29
C ALA A 101 -44.55 -6.58 7.35
N GLU A 102 -43.22 -6.72 7.31
CA GLU A 102 -42.30 -6.00 8.21
C GLU A 102 -42.28 -4.50 7.88
N ILE A 103 -42.30 -4.16 6.59
CA ILE A 103 -42.34 -2.78 6.10
C ILE A 103 -43.66 -2.09 6.50
N ALA A 104 -44.78 -2.79 6.41
CA ALA A 104 -46.11 -2.29 6.75
C ALA A 104 -46.39 -2.27 8.27
N GLY A 105 -45.55 -2.91 9.08
CA GLY A 105 -45.73 -3.00 10.52
C GLY A 105 -45.65 -1.64 11.23
N PRO A 106 -46.21 -1.49 12.44
CA PRO A 106 -46.27 -0.21 13.17
C PRO A 106 -44.91 0.43 13.42
N ALA A 107 -43.85 -0.37 13.57
CA ALA A 107 -42.49 0.11 13.81
C ALA A 107 -41.86 0.80 12.59
N ASN A 108 -42.33 0.47 11.38
CA ASN A 108 -41.77 0.96 10.12
C ASN A 108 -42.75 1.88 9.36
N ASP A 109 -44.07 1.67 9.43
CA ASP A 109 -45.11 2.44 8.72
C ASP A 109 -44.72 2.81 7.28
N TYR A 110 -44.36 1.78 6.50
CA TYR A 110 -43.93 1.90 5.11
C TYR A 110 -42.67 2.75 4.89
N ASN A 111 -41.88 3.05 5.93
CA ASN A 111 -40.61 3.77 5.82
C ASN A 111 -39.55 2.87 5.17
N LEU A 112 -38.89 3.32 4.10
CA LEU A 112 -37.92 2.53 3.35
C LEU A 112 -36.45 2.87 3.69
N ASN A 113 -36.21 3.56 4.81
CA ASN A 113 -34.86 3.90 5.23
C ASN A 113 -34.08 2.63 5.60
N ILE A 114 -33.00 2.35 4.88
CA ILE A 114 -32.24 1.09 4.95
C ILE A 114 -31.75 0.74 6.36
N PRO A 115 -31.23 1.69 7.18
CA PRO A 115 -30.76 1.40 8.53
C PRO A 115 -31.82 0.86 9.49
N ARG A 116 -33.11 0.92 9.14
CA ARG A 116 -34.19 0.28 9.91
C ARG A 116 -34.22 -1.24 9.72
N TYR A 117 -33.61 -1.74 8.66
CA TYR A 117 -33.70 -3.12 8.22
C TYR A 117 -32.33 -3.83 8.20
N ILE A 118 -31.27 -3.05 7.99
CA ILE A 118 -29.88 -3.52 7.91
C ILE A 118 -29.03 -2.67 8.84
N ASP A 119 -28.48 -3.29 9.88
CA ASP A 119 -27.48 -2.65 10.73
C ASP A 119 -26.09 -2.86 10.13
N ALA A 120 -25.56 -1.80 9.51
CA ALA A 120 -24.24 -1.79 8.90
C ALA A 120 -23.12 -1.38 9.88
N SER A 121 -23.42 -1.14 11.17
CA SER A 121 -22.42 -0.77 12.17
C SER A 121 -21.38 -1.89 12.35
N GLU A 122 -20.17 -1.53 12.76
CA GLU A 122 -19.15 -2.52 13.15
C GLU A 122 -19.40 -2.96 14.60
N PRO A 123 -19.13 -4.23 14.95
CA PRO A 123 -19.25 -4.64 16.33
C PRO A 123 -18.23 -3.85 17.15
N GLU A 124 -18.66 -3.31 18.29
CA GLU A 124 -17.73 -2.67 19.21
C GLU A 124 -16.70 -3.68 19.71
N ASP A 125 -15.44 -3.25 19.72
CA ASP A 125 -14.34 -4.01 20.30
C ASP A 125 -14.45 -3.91 21.82
N LEU A 126 -15.08 -4.90 22.44
CA LEU A 126 -15.38 -4.88 23.87
C LEU A 126 -14.10 -5.03 24.68
N HIS A 127 -13.82 -4.03 25.53
CA HIS A 127 -12.74 -4.11 26.50
C HIS A 127 -13.12 -5.05 27.65
N ASP A 128 -12.11 -5.67 28.25
CA ASP A 128 -12.30 -6.57 29.39
C ASP A 128 -11.67 -5.92 30.63
N LEU A 129 -12.51 -5.60 31.60
CA LEU A 129 -12.08 -4.90 32.82
C LEU A 129 -11.18 -5.80 33.68
N ASP A 130 -11.47 -7.10 33.75
CA ASP A 130 -10.70 -8.03 34.57
C ASP A 130 -9.32 -8.33 33.93
N ALA A 131 -9.24 -8.32 32.60
CA ALA A 131 -7.97 -8.33 31.88
C ALA A 131 -7.14 -7.06 32.13
N HIS A 132 -7.75 -5.87 32.16
CA HIS A 132 -7.02 -4.64 32.52
C HIS A 132 -6.53 -4.63 33.97
N LEU A 133 -7.26 -5.27 34.89
CA LEU A 133 -6.86 -5.34 36.29
C LEU A 133 -5.79 -6.40 36.54
N ASN A 134 -5.91 -7.57 35.90
CA ASN A 134 -5.15 -8.76 36.28
C ASN A 134 -4.30 -9.34 35.12
N GLY A 135 -4.28 -8.69 33.97
CA GLY A 135 -3.53 -9.08 32.78
C GLY A 135 -4.18 -10.20 31.96
N GLY A 136 -3.56 -10.59 30.86
CA GLY A 136 -4.02 -11.71 30.02
C GLY A 136 -5.12 -11.35 29.03
N ILE A 137 -5.06 -11.98 27.86
CA ILE A 137 -5.96 -11.76 26.74
C ILE A 137 -7.21 -12.64 26.92
N PRO A 138 -8.43 -12.07 26.90
CA PRO A 138 -9.66 -12.84 26.99
C PRO A 138 -9.81 -13.85 25.84
N ALA A 139 -10.26 -15.06 26.15
CA ALA A 139 -10.50 -16.10 25.14
C ALA A 139 -11.48 -15.65 24.04
N ARG A 140 -12.48 -14.83 24.40
CA ARG A 140 -13.43 -14.20 23.45
C ARG A 140 -12.72 -13.43 22.33
N ASP A 141 -11.69 -12.67 22.66
CA ASP A 141 -11.02 -11.80 21.70
C ASP A 141 -10.11 -12.59 20.76
N ILE A 142 -9.54 -13.68 21.27
CA ILE A 142 -8.85 -14.69 20.45
C ILE A 142 -9.87 -15.42 19.57
N ASP A 143 -11.02 -15.84 20.10
CA ASP A 143 -12.07 -16.54 19.35
C ASP A 143 -12.74 -15.67 18.29
N ALA A 144 -12.72 -14.33 18.44
CA ALA A 144 -13.17 -13.41 17.40
C ALA A 144 -12.37 -13.55 16.09
N LEU A 145 -11.16 -14.11 16.15
CA LEU A 145 -10.33 -14.48 15.00
C LEU A 145 -10.66 -15.88 14.43
N ALA A 146 -11.81 -16.47 14.76
CA ALA A 146 -12.22 -17.81 14.35
C ALA A 146 -12.10 -18.10 12.84
N ALA A 147 -12.28 -17.10 11.98
CA ALA A 147 -12.07 -17.26 10.55
C ALA A 147 -10.63 -17.72 10.23
N TYR A 148 -9.62 -17.16 10.92
CA TYR A 148 -8.22 -17.55 10.78
C TYR A 148 -7.99 -18.95 11.35
N TRP A 149 -8.52 -19.24 12.54
CA TRP A 149 -8.30 -20.54 13.20
C TRP A 149 -8.95 -21.72 12.48
N ARG A 150 -9.97 -21.49 11.66
CA ARG A 150 -10.52 -22.52 10.77
C ARG A 150 -9.54 -22.94 9.66
N VAL A 151 -8.68 -22.02 9.22
CA VAL A 151 -7.69 -22.26 8.17
C VAL A 151 -6.33 -22.64 8.77
N PHE A 152 -5.97 -22.01 9.89
CA PHE A 152 -4.70 -22.16 10.59
C PHE A 152 -4.92 -22.63 12.04
N PRO A 153 -5.46 -23.85 12.27
CA PRO A 153 -5.77 -24.31 13.60
C PRO A 153 -4.54 -24.44 14.49
N SER A 154 -3.41 -24.95 13.98
CA SER A 154 -2.21 -25.12 14.82
C SER A 154 -1.47 -23.80 15.08
N LEU A 155 -1.66 -22.79 14.22
CA LEU A 155 -1.07 -21.46 14.42
C LEU A 155 -1.57 -20.79 15.70
N ARG A 156 -2.83 -21.04 16.10
CA ARG A 156 -3.40 -20.51 17.34
C ARG A 156 -2.55 -20.92 18.56
N ASP A 157 -2.18 -22.19 18.64
CA ASP A 157 -1.42 -22.77 19.75
C ASP A 157 0.07 -22.37 19.74
N GLU A 158 0.54 -21.85 18.62
CA GLU A 158 1.89 -21.29 18.48
C GLU A 158 1.95 -19.82 18.90
N LEU A 159 0.86 -19.07 18.73
CA LEU A 159 0.78 -17.67 19.11
C LEU A 159 0.34 -17.45 20.55
N PHE A 160 -0.47 -18.34 21.11
CA PHE A 160 -1.06 -18.17 22.44
C PHE A 160 -0.87 -19.40 23.33
N GLN A 161 -0.76 -19.17 24.63
CA GLN A 161 -0.76 -20.22 25.65
C GLN A 161 -1.63 -19.83 26.84
N THR A 162 -1.96 -20.80 27.69
CA THR A 162 -2.67 -20.52 28.94
C THR A 162 -1.76 -19.74 29.90
N ASN A 163 -2.31 -18.72 30.57
CA ASN A 163 -1.64 -18.00 31.66
C ASN A 163 -2.04 -18.53 33.05
N GLY A 164 -2.71 -19.69 33.09
CA GLY A 164 -3.24 -20.30 34.32
C GLY A 164 -4.56 -19.72 34.82
N ARG A 165 -5.05 -18.60 34.27
CA ARG A 165 -6.36 -18.03 34.61
C ARG A 165 -7.45 -18.60 33.69
N PRO A 166 -8.57 -19.11 34.24
CA PRO A 166 -9.67 -19.62 33.42
C PRO A 166 -10.22 -18.54 32.48
N GLY A 167 -10.30 -18.84 31.19
CA GLY A 167 -10.84 -17.92 30.18
C GLY A 167 -9.85 -16.86 29.67
N TYR A 168 -8.59 -16.90 30.10
CA TYR A 168 -7.55 -15.98 29.64
C TYR A 168 -6.35 -16.75 29.05
N SER A 169 -5.59 -16.05 28.24
CA SER A 169 -4.37 -16.55 27.61
C SER A 169 -3.31 -15.46 27.61
N GLU A 170 -2.07 -15.85 27.33
CA GLU A 170 -0.96 -14.92 27.13
C GLU A 170 -0.31 -15.20 25.77
N PRO A 171 0.33 -14.19 25.15
CA PRO A 171 1.12 -14.40 23.96
C PRO A 171 2.29 -15.34 24.26
N LYS A 172 2.54 -16.29 23.36
CA LYS A 172 3.68 -17.20 23.43
C LYS A 172 4.92 -16.65 22.72
N VAL A 173 4.71 -15.64 21.87
CA VAL A 173 5.75 -14.98 21.08
C VAL A 173 5.77 -13.48 21.35
N ALA A 174 6.95 -12.87 21.35
CA ALA A 174 7.08 -11.42 21.51
C ALA A 174 6.40 -10.65 20.37
N PRO A 175 5.90 -9.41 20.60
CA PRO A 175 5.20 -8.61 19.58
C PRO A 175 5.94 -8.53 18.25
N GLN A 176 7.25 -8.33 18.28
CA GLN A 176 8.09 -8.20 17.09
C GLN A 176 8.18 -9.51 16.29
N GLN A 177 8.04 -10.66 16.97
CA GLN A 177 8.14 -12.00 16.39
C GLN A 177 6.82 -12.55 15.86
N VAL A 178 5.66 -11.98 16.22
CA VAL A 178 4.33 -12.43 15.73
C VAL A 178 4.29 -12.60 14.21
N LYS A 179 4.71 -11.57 13.45
CA LYS A 179 4.68 -11.62 11.97
C LYS A 179 5.66 -12.67 11.42
N PRO A 180 6.95 -12.70 11.83
CA PRO A 180 7.87 -13.79 11.47
C PRO A 180 7.32 -15.19 11.76
N THR A 181 6.73 -15.42 12.94
CA THR A 181 6.13 -16.71 13.31
C THR A 181 5.01 -17.11 12.35
N ILE A 182 4.09 -16.20 12.03
CA ILE A 182 2.99 -16.50 11.09
C ILE A 182 3.56 -16.84 9.69
N LEU A 183 4.52 -16.07 9.20
CA LEU A 183 5.10 -16.29 7.86
C LEU A 183 5.88 -17.60 7.75
N ALA A 184 6.54 -18.02 8.82
CA ALA A 184 7.29 -19.28 8.88
C ALA A 184 6.40 -20.50 9.16
N HIS A 185 5.13 -20.30 9.50
CA HIS A 185 4.24 -21.38 9.89
C HIS A 185 3.79 -22.22 8.69
N ARG A 186 3.88 -23.55 8.82
CA ARG A 186 3.55 -24.52 7.75
C ARG A 186 2.16 -24.36 7.15
N GLU A 187 1.14 -24.07 7.97
CA GLU A 187 -0.24 -23.94 7.49
C GLU A 187 -0.41 -22.65 6.68
N PHE A 188 0.34 -21.60 7.03
CA PHE A 188 0.37 -20.37 6.26
C PHE A 188 1.08 -20.56 4.93
N THR A 189 2.26 -21.21 4.92
CA THR A 189 2.96 -21.55 3.68
C THR A 189 2.09 -22.42 2.76
N ALA A 190 1.46 -23.46 3.30
CA ALA A 190 0.55 -24.32 2.52
C ALA A 190 -0.65 -23.56 1.94
N TYR A 191 -1.19 -22.59 2.68
CA TYR A 191 -2.25 -21.72 2.18
C TYR A 191 -1.76 -20.79 1.06
N ALA A 192 -0.60 -20.15 1.22
CA ALA A 192 0.01 -19.33 0.18
C ALA A 192 0.30 -20.13 -1.11
N ASP A 193 0.81 -21.35 -0.96
CA ASP A 193 1.04 -22.28 -2.07
C ASP A 193 -0.28 -22.67 -2.78
N CYS A 194 -1.36 -22.87 -2.02
CA CYS A 194 -2.69 -23.13 -2.57
C CYS A 194 -3.19 -21.94 -3.41
N VAL A 195 -3.04 -20.71 -2.91
CA VAL A 195 -3.37 -19.48 -3.66
C VAL A 195 -2.55 -19.39 -4.94
N ALA A 196 -1.24 -19.63 -4.87
CA ALA A 196 -0.35 -19.61 -6.02
C ALA A 196 -0.70 -20.69 -7.06
N ALA A 197 -1.05 -21.90 -6.62
CA ALA A 197 -1.47 -22.99 -7.50
C ALA A 197 -2.80 -22.69 -8.22
N LEU A 198 -3.76 -22.08 -7.51
CA LEU A 198 -5.03 -21.65 -8.08
C LEU A 198 -4.81 -20.57 -9.14
N PHE A 199 -3.97 -19.57 -8.85
CA PHE A 199 -3.57 -18.56 -9.81
C PHE A 199 -2.84 -19.15 -11.02
N ALA A 200 -1.91 -20.10 -10.82
CA ALA A 200 -1.22 -20.78 -11.91
C ALA A 200 -2.19 -21.52 -12.85
N THR A 201 -3.27 -22.09 -12.29
CA THR A 201 -4.33 -22.73 -13.07
C THR A 201 -5.15 -21.72 -13.87
N TRP A 202 -5.51 -20.58 -13.27
CA TRP A 202 -6.16 -19.46 -13.96
C TRP A 202 -5.29 -18.94 -15.10
N ARG A 203 -4.01 -18.64 -14.81
CA ARG A 203 -3.01 -18.20 -15.78
C ARG A 203 -2.92 -19.17 -16.98
N LYS A 204 -2.76 -20.46 -16.72
CA LYS A 204 -2.65 -21.48 -17.77
C LYS A 204 -3.90 -21.54 -18.66
N SER A 205 -5.08 -21.27 -18.09
CA SER A 205 -6.34 -21.26 -18.82
C SER A 205 -6.48 -20.03 -19.73
N HIS A 206 -5.94 -18.88 -19.33
CA HIS A 206 -6.08 -17.62 -20.07
C HIS A 206 -4.87 -17.25 -20.94
N GLU A 207 -3.72 -17.89 -20.76
CA GLU A 207 -2.53 -17.64 -21.57
C GLU A 207 -2.79 -17.77 -23.09
N PRO A 208 -3.52 -18.79 -23.59
CA PRO A 208 -3.83 -18.90 -25.02
C PRO A 208 -4.70 -17.74 -25.53
N LEU A 209 -5.68 -17.29 -24.73
CA LEU A 209 -6.54 -16.15 -25.05
C LEU A 209 -5.71 -14.87 -25.18
N LEU A 210 -4.86 -14.61 -24.18
CA LEU A 210 -4.03 -13.40 -24.15
C LEU A 210 -2.96 -13.38 -25.25
N LYS A 211 -2.29 -14.50 -25.53
CA LYS A 211 -1.34 -14.60 -26.66
C LYS A 211 -2.04 -14.62 -28.02
N GLY A 212 -3.34 -14.90 -28.02
CA GLY A 212 -4.18 -15.02 -29.20
C GLY A 212 -4.78 -13.71 -29.71
N ILE A 213 -4.63 -12.60 -28.97
CA ILE A 213 -5.25 -11.30 -29.32
C ILE A 213 -4.86 -10.90 -30.75
N GLN A 214 -5.87 -10.53 -31.54
CA GLN A 214 -5.77 -10.10 -32.93
C GLN A 214 -6.22 -8.65 -33.11
N VAL A 215 -5.88 -8.09 -34.28
CA VAL A 215 -6.37 -6.77 -34.69
C VAL A 215 -7.90 -6.80 -34.80
N ASN A 216 -8.55 -5.76 -34.29
CA ASN A 216 -10.02 -5.60 -34.15
C ASN A 216 -10.69 -6.46 -33.06
N ASP A 217 -9.94 -7.18 -32.22
CA ASP A 217 -10.53 -7.77 -31.02
C ASP A 217 -11.11 -6.69 -30.09
N ILE A 218 -12.06 -7.08 -29.25
CA ILE A 218 -12.76 -6.15 -28.34
C ILE A 218 -12.13 -6.26 -26.94
N PRO A 219 -11.31 -5.28 -26.49
CA PRO A 219 -10.58 -5.37 -25.21
C PRO A 219 -11.50 -5.61 -24.00
N LYS A 220 -12.70 -5.02 -24.03
CA LYS A 220 -13.71 -5.18 -22.97
C LYS A 220 -14.20 -6.63 -22.79
N GLN A 221 -14.24 -7.43 -23.86
CA GLN A 221 -14.63 -8.84 -23.76
C GLN A 221 -13.52 -9.69 -23.14
N ILE A 222 -12.26 -9.35 -23.44
CA ILE A 222 -11.08 -10.01 -22.87
C ILE A 222 -11.08 -9.83 -21.36
N ILE A 223 -11.08 -8.58 -20.86
CA ILE A 223 -11.05 -8.32 -19.41
C ILE A 223 -12.27 -8.88 -18.68
N HIS A 224 -13.46 -8.87 -19.31
CA HIS A 224 -14.64 -9.50 -18.72
C HIS A 224 -14.42 -11.00 -18.54
N THR A 225 -13.92 -11.70 -19.56
CA THR A 225 -13.64 -13.15 -19.47
C THR A 225 -12.63 -13.47 -18.38
N LEU A 226 -11.54 -12.70 -18.31
CA LEU A 226 -10.49 -12.88 -17.30
C LEU A 226 -11.02 -12.66 -15.87
N SER A 227 -11.76 -11.57 -15.68
CA SER A 227 -12.19 -11.13 -14.36
C SER A 227 -13.35 -11.96 -13.79
N GLU A 228 -14.29 -12.43 -14.62
CA GLU A 228 -15.35 -13.34 -14.18
C GLU A 228 -14.80 -14.72 -13.79
N ASP A 229 -13.87 -15.29 -14.58
CA ASP A 229 -13.26 -16.58 -14.25
C ASP A 229 -12.40 -16.47 -12.97
N LEU A 230 -11.75 -15.32 -12.74
CA LEU A 230 -11.03 -15.05 -11.48
C LEU A 230 -12.01 -15.07 -10.28
N LEU A 231 -13.14 -14.39 -10.37
CA LEU A 231 -14.16 -14.35 -9.31
C LEU A 231 -14.69 -15.75 -8.98
N VAL A 232 -14.91 -16.58 -10.01
CA VAL A 232 -15.43 -17.95 -9.85
C VAL A 232 -14.39 -18.84 -9.16
N ARG A 233 -13.15 -18.85 -9.63
CA ARG A 233 -12.11 -19.74 -9.08
C ARG A 233 -11.77 -19.45 -7.63
N PHE A 234 -11.78 -18.17 -7.25
CA PHE A 234 -11.45 -17.73 -5.90
C PHE A 234 -12.66 -17.62 -4.98
N ALA A 235 -13.86 -18.06 -5.41
CA ALA A 235 -15.09 -17.91 -4.64
C ALA A 235 -15.08 -18.69 -3.31
N ASP A 236 -14.51 -19.90 -3.32
CA ASP A 236 -14.54 -20.83 -2.18
C ASP A 236 -13.26 -20.79 -1.34
N LEU A 237 -12.33 -19.87 -1.64
CA LEU A 237 -11.09 -19.74 -0.89
C LEU A 237 -11.38 -18.98 0.43
N PRO A 238 -11.15 -19.59 1.60
CA PRO A 238 -11.41 -18.92 2.88
C PRO A 238 -10.42 -17.77 3.10
N LEU A 239 -10.79 -16.80 3.94
CA LEU A 239 -10.03 -15.59 4.30
C LEU A 239 -9.79 -14.57 3.18
N LEU A 240 -9.64 -15.00 1.93
CA LEU A 240 -9.45 -14.12 0.80
C LEU A 240 -10.79 -13.70 0.19
N ASN A 241 -11.03 -12.40 0.08
CA ASN A 241 -12.24 -11.91 -0.57
C ASN A 241 -12.04 -11.88 -2.09
N ARG A 242 -12.83 -12.68 -2.83
CA ARG A 242 -12.82 -12.71 -4.30
C ARG A 242 -12.98 -11.33 -4.96
N TYR A 243 -13.73 -10.43 -4.34
CA TYR A 243 -13.96 -9.07 -4.86
C TYR A 243 -12.72 -8.18 -4.72
N ASP A 244 -11.90 -8.40 -3.69
CA ASP A 244 -10.63 -7.69 -3.55
C ASP A 244 -9.65 -8.12 -4.64
N LEU A 245 -9.58 -9.42 -4.96
CA LEU A 245 -8.77 -9.92 -6.08
C LEU A 245 -9.24 -9.38 -7.43
N TYR A 246 -10.55 -9.37 -7.64
CA TYR A 246 -11.15 -8.74 -8.81
C TYR A 246 -10.73 -7.26 -8.90
N GLN A 247 -10.74 -6.52 -7.78
CA GLN A 247 -10.28 -5.14 -7.78
C GLN A 247 -8.83 -5.02 -8.20
N ARG A 248 -7.93 -5.90 -7.72
CA ARG A 248 -6.51 -5.87 -8.09
C ARG A 248 -6.29 -6.04 -9.59
N LEU A 249 -7.02 -6.98 -10.20
CA LEU A 249 -7.00 -7.13 -11.64
C LEU A 249 -7.55 -5.88 -12.35
N MET A 250 -8.65 -5.30 -11.86
CA MET A 250 -9.26 -4.14 -12.48
C MET A 250 -8.47 -2.84 -12.31
N ASP A 251 -7.73 -2.68 -11.20
CA ASP A 251 -6.77 -1.59 -11.00
C ASP A 251 -5.65 -1.72 -12.05
N TYR A 252 -5.02 -2.90 -12.14
CA TYR A 252 -3.98 -3.14 -13.14
C TYR A 252 -4.47 -3.00 -14.59
N TRP A 253 -5.70 -3.44 -14.85
CA TRP A 253 -6.36 -3.20 -16.13
C TRP A 253 -6.45 -1.71 -16.44
N SER A 254 -7.03 -0.93 -15.54
CA SER A 254 -7.24 0.51 -15.74
C SER A 254 -5.93 1.28 -15.88
N ASP A 255 -4.90 0.87 -15.16
CA ASP A 255 -3.64 1.63 -15.06
C ASP A 255 -2.64 1.28 -16.18
N VAL A 256 -2.65 0.04 -16.68
CA VAL A 256 -1.62 -0.46 -17.61
C VAL A 256 -2.20 -1.34 -18.72
N MET A 257 -2.83 -2.46 -18.36
CA MET A 257 -3.12 -3.52 -19.32
C MET A 257 -4.18 -3.13 -20.36
N GLN A 258 -5.09 -2.21 -20.02
CA GLN A 258 -6.08 -1.69 -20.96
C GLN A 258 -5.39 -1.09 -22.19
N ASP A 259 -4.47 -0.14 -21.97
CA ASP A 259 -3.81 0.58 -23.06
C ASP A 259 -2.99 -0.39 -23.93
N ASP A 260 -2.31 -1.35 -23.31
CA ASP A 260 -1.58 -2.40 -24.04
C ASP A 260 -2.50 -3.23 -24.95
N VAL A 261 -3.65 -3.69 -24.42
CA VAL A 261 -4.59 -4.52 -25.18
C VAL A 261 -5.25 -3.72 -26.29
N TYR A 262 -5.57 -2.45 -26.05
CA TYR A 262 -6.07 -1.55 -27.10
C TYR A 262 -5.03 -1.32 -28.19
N LEU A 263 -3.76 -1.12 -27.83
CA LEU A 263 -2.67 -0.94 -28.78
C LEU A 263 -2.45 -2.19 -29.64
N ILE A 264 -2.43 -3.38 -29.04
CA ILE A 264 -2.32 -4.65 -29.76
C ILE A 264 -3.53 -4.87 -30.69
N ALA A 265 -4.74 -4.54 -30.22
CA ALA A 265 -5.96 -4.68 -31.03
C ALA A 265 -6.02 -3.66 -32.19
N ALA A 266 -5.31 -2.55 -32.10
CA ALA A 266 -5.22 -1.55 -33.17
C ALA A 266 -4.13 -1.91 -34.20
N ASP A 267 -2.91 -2.17 -33.73
CA ASP A 267 -1.71 -2.20 -34.57
C ASP A 267 -1.14 -3.61 -34.74
N GLY A 268 -1.57 -4.57 -33.92
CA GLY A 268 -1.00 -5.91 -33.83
C GLY A 268 0.29 -5.94 -33.01
N TRP A 269 0.71 -7.14 -32.62
CA TRP A 269 1.81 -7.35 -31.66
C TRP A 269 3.15 -6.72 -32.08
N VAL A 270 3.54 -6.86 -33.35
CA VAL A 270 4.86 -6.43 -33.82
C VAL A 270 4.97 -4.92 -33.90
N GLU A 271 3.96 -4.24 -34.45
CA GLU A 271 3.98 -2.79 -34.57
C GLU A 271 3.77 -2.11 -33.21
N ALA A 272 2.89 -2.65 -32.37
CA ALA A 272 2.67 -2.17 -31.00
C ALA A 272 3.94 -2.22 -30.12
N ALA A 273 4.86 -3.16 -30.39
CA ALA A 273 6.11 -3.30 -29.65
C ALA A 273 7.24 -2.37 -30.13
N ARG A 274 7.06 -1.63 -31.24
CA ARG A 274 8.14 -0.81 -31.79
C ARG A 274 8.37 0.47 -30.98
N PRO A 275 9.63 0.82 -30.67
CA PRO A 275 9.95 2.12 -30.10
C PRO A 275 9.54 3.24 -31.04
N ARG A 276 8.92 4.28 -30.50
CA ARG A 276 8.56 5.50 -31.22
C ARG A 276 9.20 6.74 -30.59
N GLY A 277 9.19 7.85 -31.32
CA GLY A 277 9.55 9.14 -30.74
C GLY A 277 8.51 9.60 -29.71
N ILE A 278 8.95 10.41 -28.75
CA ILE A 278 8.03 11.07 -27.82
C ILE A 278 7.12 12.06 -28.54
N ILE A 279 5.90 12.22 -28.03
CA ILE A 279 4.96 13.25 -28.46
C ILE A 279 5.11 14.45 -27.53
N ASP A 280 5.37 15.61 -28.13
CA ASP A 280 5.37 16.92 -27.49
C ASP A 280 4.41 17.81 -28.29
N ASP A 281 3.17 17.93 -27.79
CA ASP A 281 2.09 18.72 -28.38
C ASP A 281 1.61 19.76 -27.35
N PRO A 282 2.14 21.00 -27.43
CA PRO A 282 1.76 22.08 -26.53
C PRO A 282 0.28 22.48 -26.64
N GLU A 283 -0.34 22.33 -27.82
CA GLU A 283 -1.74 22.72 -28.05
C GLU A 283 -2.69 21.75 -27.34
N ARG A 284 -2.37 20.46 -27.38
CA ARG A 284 -3.11 19.41 -26.66
C ARG A 284 -2.67 19.26 -25.20
N LYS A 285 -1.68 20.04 -24.75
CA LYS A 285 -1.04 19.92 -23.43
C LYS A 285 -0.48 18.52 -23.17
N ILE A 286 0.03 17.87 -24.21
CA ILE A 286 0.65 16.55 -24.12
C ILE A 286 2.16 16.74 -24.12
N LYS A 287 2.82 16.27 -23.06
CA LYS A 287 4.28 16.21 -22.99
C LYS A 287 4.67 14.87 -22.40
N GLU A 288 5.11 13.97 -23.26
CA GLU A 288 5.50 12.63 -22.82
C GLU A 288 6.90 12.60 -22.20
N THR A 289 7.03 11.82 -21.13
CA THR A 289 8.33 11.46 -20.56
C THR A 289 8.90 10.27 -21.35
N PRO A 290 10.16 10.36 -21.83
CA PRO A 290 10.81 9.26 -22.53
C PRO A 290 11.09 8.09 -21.59
N ASP A 291 11.01 6.87 -22.12
CA ASP A 291 11.42 5.65 -21.42
C ASP A 291 12.92 5.36 -21.65
N LEU A 292 13.48 5.78 -22.80
CA LEU A 292 14.93 5.78 -23.06
C LEU A 292 15.38 7.06 -23.76
N THR A 293 16.60 7.50 -23.47
CA THR A 293 17.26 8.61 -24.16
C THR A 293 18.63 8.19 -24.67
N ILE A 294 18.79 8.09 -26.00
CA ILE A 294 20.07 7.76 -26.64
C ILE A 294 20.61 9.01 -27.33
N GLY A 295 21.67 9.58 -26.77
CA GLY A 295 22.24 10.84 -27.22
C GLY A 295 21.21 11.98 -27.16
N ARG A 296 20.77 12.47 -28.33
CA ARG A 296 19.73 13.52 -28.43
C ARG A 296 18.34 12.98 -28.73
N ARG A 297 18.20 11.68 -29.03
CA ARG A 297 16.91 11.06 -29.40
C ARG A 297 16.24 10.50 -28.16
N LYS A 298 14.93 10.74 -28.07
CA LYS A 298 14.06 10.34 -26.96
C LYS A 298 13.03 9.35 -27.49
N TYR A 299 12.91 8.22 -26.81
CA TYR A 299 12.04 7.12 -27.23
C TYR A 299 10.97 6.83 -26.18
N LYS A 300 9.80 6.46 -26.67
CA LYS A 300 8.69 5.93 -25.89
C LYS A 300 8.45 4.48 -26.29
N MET A 301 8.20 3.63 -25.31
CA MET A 301 7.94 2.20 -25.46
C MET A 301 6.58 1.91 -24.83
N ASP A 302 5.54 1.94 -25.67
CA ASP A 302 4.16 1.84 -25.17
C ASP A 302 3.85 0.44 -24.63
N LEU A 303 4.23 -0.61 -25.37
CA LEU A 303 3.86 -1.98 -25.02
C LEU A 303 4.84 -2.70 -24.09
N ILE A 304 6.15 -2.62 -24.35
CA ILE A 304 7.18 -3.35 -23.59
C ILE A 304 8.10 -2.33 -22.93
N PRO A 305 8.11 -2.20 -21.60
CA PRO A 305 9.06 -1.33 -20.92
C PRO A 305 10.51 -1.81 -21.06
N PRO A 306 11.51 -0.89 -21.16
CA PRO A 306 12.93 -1.24 -21.22
C PRO A 306 13.39 -2.18 -20.11
N ALA A 307 12.86 -2.01 -18.89
CA ALA A 307 13.18 -2.85 -17.74
C ALA A 307 12.90 -4.34 -17.97
N LEU A 308 11.89 -4.70 -18.78
CA LEU A 308 11.61 -6.11 -19.08
C LEU A 308 12.66 -6.71 -20.03
N ILE A 309 13.12 -5.92 -21.00
CA ILE A 309 14.21 -6.34 -21.91
C ILE A 309 15.50 -6.51 -21.12
N VAL A 310 15.81 -5.57 -20.23
CA VAL A 310 16.98 -5.65 -19.34
C VAL A 310 16.92 -6.90 -18.47
N ALA A 311 15.81 -7.09 -17.74
CA ALA A 311 15.65 -8.22 -16.82
C ALA A 311 15.76 -9.58 -17.53
N ARG A 312 15.29 -9.68 -18.78
CA ARG A 312 15.29 -10.95 -19.53
C ARG A 312 16.59 -11.23 -20.27
N TYR A 313 17.20 -10.22 -20.88
CA TYR A 313 18.31 -10.42 -21.83
C TYR A 313 19.64 -9.80 -21.39
N PHE A 314 19.63 -8.83 -20.47
CA PHE A 314 20.81 -8.06 -20.06
C PHE A 314 20.96 -8.01 -18.53
N ALA A 315 20.56 -9.08 -17.84
CA ALA A 315 20.62 -9.15 -16.38
C ALA A 315 22.07 -9.07 -15.85
N ALA A 316 23.03 -9.60 -16.61
CA ALA A 316 24.45 -9.53 -16.25
C ALA A 316 25.00 -8.10 -16.34
N GLU A 317 24.62 -7.37 -17.39
CA GLU A 317 24.97 -5.95 -17.54
C GLU A 317 24.31 -5.08 -16.47
N GLN A 318 23.04 -5.35 -16.12
CA GLN A 318 22.38 -4.66 -15.02
C GLN A 318 23.10 -4.92 -13.70
N ALA A 319 23.45 -6.17 -13.39
CA ALA A 319 24.21 -6.50 -12.18
C ALA A 319 25.57 -5.77 -12.12
N ALA A 320 26.27 -5.66 -13.25
CA ALA A 320 27.52 -4.90 -13.32
C ALA A 320 27.31 -3.39 -13.09
N ILE A 321 26.18 -2.83 -13.54
CA ILE A 321 25.80 -1.44 -13.25
C ILE A 321 25.47 -1.27 -11.77
N ASP A 322 24.73 -2.21 -11.17
CA ASP A 322 24.38 -2.19 -9.75
C ASP A 322 25.65 -2.21 -8.87
N ASP A 323 26.65 -3.02 -9.25
CA ASP A 323 27.96 -3.03 -8.58
C ASP A 323 28.70 -1.70 -8.72
N LEU A 324 28.67 -1.06 -9.89
CA LEU A 324 29.25 0.27 -10.11
C LEU A 324 28.51 1.35 -9.33
N GLN A 325 27.19 1.24 -9.18
CA GLN A 325 26.37 2.15 -8.37
C GLN A 325 26.71 2.01 -6.89
N ALA A 326 26.88 0.78 -6.39
CA ALA A 326 27.33 0.55 -5.02
C ALA A 326 28.73 1.15 -4.77
N GLN A 327 29.64 1.06 -5.75
CA GLN A 327 30.95 1.71 -5.67
C GLN A 327 30.86 3.24 -5.69
N GLN A 328 29.97 3.81 -6.52
CA GLN A 328 29.71 5.24 -6.55
C GLN A 328 29.16 5.73 -5.21
N GLU A 329 28.18 5.03 -4.63
CA GLU A 329 27.63 5.38 -3.31
C GLU A 329 28.68 5.30 -2.22
N ALA A 330 29.55 4.28 -2.24
CA ALA A 330 30.65 4.16 -1.29
C ALA A 330 31.65 5.33 -1.42
N ALA A 331 31.99 5.72 -2.66
CA ALA A 331 32.85 6.87 -2.92
C ALA A 331 32.21 8.20 -2.48
N ALA A 332 30.90 8.36 -2.70
CA ALA A 332 30.15 9.53 -2.26
C ALA A 332 30.10 9.64 -0.72
N ARG A 333 29.84 8.53 -0.02
CA ARG A 333 29.87 8.49 1.46
C ARG A 333 31.25 8.80 2.01
N ALA A 334 32.31 8.21 1.44
CA ALA A 334 33.69 8.50 1.86
C ALA A 334 34.06 9.98 1.68
N LEU A 335 33.58 10.63 0.61
CA LEU A 335 33.76 12.06 0.41
C LEU A 335 32.95 12.89 1.42
N GLU A 336 31.70 12.52 1.68
CA GLU A 336 30.82 13.20 2.64
C GLU A 336 31.39 13.13 4.07
N GLU A 337 31.74 11.93 4.55
CA GLU A 337 32.37 11.71 5.85
C GLU A 337 33.67 12.52 5.99
N PHE A 338 34.51 12.55 4.95
CA PHE A 338 35.74 13.31 4.96
C PHE A 338 35.51 14.83 4.97
N VAL A 339 34.50 15.32 4.25
CA VAL A 339 34.17 16.75 4.27
C VAL A 339 33.63 17.15 5.65
N GLU A 340 32.73 16.37 6.24
CA GLU A 340 32.16 16.65 7.57
C GLU A 340 33.22 16.66 8.68
N GLU A 341 34.23 15.77 8.62
CA GLU A 341 35.32 15.72 9.59
C GLU A 341 36.23 16.96 9.54
N HIS A 342 36.32 17.63 8.39
CA HIS A 342 37.34 18.66 8.13
C HIS A 342 36.79 20.07 7.81
N SER A 343 35.46 20.29 7.89
CA SER A 343 34.80 21.56 7.54
C SER A 343 34.32 22.44 8.73
N GLY A 344 34.88 22.27 9.94
CA GLY A 344 34.54 23.08 11.14
C GLY A 344 35.14 24.51 11.15
N GLU A 345 34.84 25.32 12.18
CA GLU A 345 35.27 26.75 12.34
C GLU A 345 36.80 26.98 12.47
N GLU A 346 37.61 25.91 12.43
CA GLU A 346 39.08 25.96 12.26
C GLU A 346 39.55 24.79 11.37
N GLY A 347 38.66 24.30 10.51
CA GLY A 347 38.86 23.10 9.69
C GLY A 347 39.66 23.40 8.42
N PRO A 348 40.58 22.51 7.98
CA PRO A 348 41.39 22.74 6.78
C PRO A 348 40.59 22.83 5.47
N LEU A 349 39.28 22.56 5.50
CA LEU A 349 38.37 22.70 4.35
C LEU A 349 37.42 23.91 4.45
N GLU A 350 37.52 24.76 5.46
CA GLU A 350 36.63 25.92 5.65
C GLU A 350 36.62 26.81 4.39
N ASP A 351 37.81 27.21 3.91
CA ASP A 351 37.98 28.11 2.77
C ASP A 351 37.48 27.55 1.43
N VAL A 352 37.29 26.23 1.34
CA VAL A 352 36.82 25.55 0.11
C VAL A 352 35.37 25.09 0.21
N THR A 353 34.73 25.32 1.36
CA THR A 353 33.33 24.98 1.64
C THR A 353 32.45 26.19 1.37
N ASN A 354 31.45 26.06 0.51
CA ASN A 354 30.51 27.16 0.25
C ASN A 354 29.45 27.30 1.36
N ASP A 355 28.65 28.37 1.33
CA ASP A 355 27.54 28.66 2.25
C ASP A 355 26.47 27.55 2.36
N LYS A 356 26.54 26.49 1.53
CA LYS A 356 25.67 25.31 1.54
C LYS A 356 26.39 24.04 2.03
N GLY A 357 27.59 24.15 2.58
CA GLY A 357 28.37 23.00 3.07
C GLY A 357 28.97 22.13 1.96
N LYS A 358 29.04 22.61 0.71
CA LYS A 358 29.57 21.83 -0.43
C LYS A 358 30.98 22.25 -0.81
N VAL A 359 31.90 21.29 -0.80
CA VAL A 359 33.25 21.43 -1.36
C VAL A 359 33.23 21.12 -2.86
N THR A 360 33.91 21.95 -3.66
CA THR A 360 33.99 21.76 -5.12
C THR A 360 35.42 21.53 -5.58
N LYS A 361 35.59 20.72 -6.63
CA LYS A 361 36.90 20.48 -7.27
C LYS A 361 37.64 21.77 -7.64
N GLY A 362 36.90 22.81 -8.06
CA GLY A 362 37.46 24.11 -8.42
C GLY A 362 38.04 24.84 -7.21
N ALA A 363 37.29 24.89 -6.11
CA ALA A 363 37.71 25.54 -4.87
C ALA A 363 38.97 24.87 -4.28
N VAL A 364 38.97 23.53 -4.19
CA VAL A 364 40.13 22.76 -3.68
C VAL A 364 41.39 23.01 -4.51
N ARG A 365 41.25 23.09 -5.84
CA ARG A 365 42.40 23.35 -6.73
C ARG A 365 42.93 24.78 -6.62
N GLU A 366 42.05 25.74 -6.41
CA GLU A 366 42.46 27.13 -6.21
C GLU A 366 43.21 27.27 -4.88
N GLN A 367 42.72 26.62 -3.82
CA GLN A 367 43.37 26.66 -2.51
C GLN A 367 44.73 25.96 -2.51
N LEU A 368 44.83 24.78 -3.13
CA LEU A 368 46.12 24.11 -3.37
C LEU A 368 47.12 24.97 -4.16
N ARG A 369 46.64 25.91 -4.98
CA ARG A 369 47.49 26.85 -5.72
C ARG A 369 47.95 28.01 -4.84
N GLN A 370 47.10 28.51 -3.96
CA GLN A 370 47.42 29.60 -3.03
C GLN A 370 48.45 29.18 -1.96
N LEU A 371 48.47 27.90 -1.58
CA LEU A 371 49.48 27.32 -0.69
C LEU A 371 50.88 27.21 -1.31
N ARG A 372 51.07 27.64 -2.57
CA ARG A 372 52.35 27.63 -3.29
C ARG A 372 52.77 29.05 -3.68
N THR A 373 54.01 29.41 -3.39
CA THR A 373 54.66 30.67 -3.78
C THR A 373 54.86 30.78 -5.29
N ASP A 374 55.12 31.99 -5.79
CA ASP A 374 55.41 32.27 -7.21
C ASP A 374 56.63 31.50 -7.77
N GLN A 375 57.49 30.98 -6.89
CA GLN A 375 58.64 30.14 -7.25
C GLN A 375 58.34 28.63 -7.16
N GLY A 376 57.10 28.25 -6.82
CA GLY A 376 56.65 26.86 -6.70
C GLY A 376 56.99 26.18 -5.36
N GLN A 377 57.53 26.92 -4.39
CA GLN A 377 57.76 26.42 -3.02
C GLN A 377 56.51 26.58 -2.17
N LEU A 378 56.32 25.73 -1.17
CA LEU A 378 55.19 25.83 -0.23
C LEU A 378 55.28 27.12 0.58
N THR A 379 54.13 27.69 0.95
CA THR A 379 54.09 28.79 1.92
C THR A 379 54.50 28.26 3.30
N PHE A 380 55.06 29.12 4.15
CA PHE A 380 55.53 28.74 5.49
C PHE A 380 54.41 28.15 6.38
N GLU A 381 53.16 28.56 6.15
CA GLU A 381 51.96 28.01 6.79
C GLU A 381 51.62 26.62 6.24
N ALA A 382 51.76 26.40 4.93
CA ALA A 382 51.55 25.09 4.30
C ALA A 382 52.65 24.05 4.60
N GLU A 383 53.89 24.49 4.88
CA GLU A 383 54.98 23.58 5.32
C GLU A 383 54.80 23.07 6.76
N ASN A 384 53.98 23.75 7.58
CA ASN A 384 53.80 23.44 9.00
C ASN A 384 52.38 22.99 9.37
N GLY A 385 51.45 22.89 8.40
CA GLY A 385 50.04 22.56 8.63
C GLY A 385 49.57 21.32 7.85
N ASP A 386 48.56 20.63 8.38
CA ASP A 386 47.96 19.42 7.79
C ASP A 386 47.04 19.73 6.57
N GLU A 387 46.85 21.01 6.26
CA GLU A 387 45.91 21.50 5.24
C GLU A 387 46.21 20.97 3.83
N LEU A 388 47.49 20.88 3.45
CA LEU A 388 47.85 20.37 2.13
C LEU A 388 47.48 18.89 1.96
N GLU A 389 47.74 18.06 2.97
CA GLU A 389 47.42 16.63 2.92
C GLU A 389 45.89 16.43 2.87
N VAL A 390 45.15 17.23 3.64
CA VAL A 390 43.68 17.20 3.66
C VAL A 390 43.10 17.64 2.32
N LEU A 391 43.62 18.71 1.70
CA LEU A 391 43.17 19.18 0.39
C LEU A 391 43.53 18.20 -0.75
N GLU A 392 44.71 17.58 -0.72
CA GLU A 392 45.10 16.55 -1.70
C GLU A 392 44.22 15.30 -1.57
N LYS A 393 43.95 14.85 -0.35
CA LYS A 393 43.05 13.72 -0.09
C LYS A 393 41.60 14.05 -0.47
N CYS A 394 41.12 15.26 -0.18
CA CYS A 394 39.80 15.74 -0.64
C CYS A 394 39.71 15.71 -2.17
N LEU A 395 40.73 16.22 -2.87
CA LEU A 395 40.77 16.22 -4.33
C LEU A 395 40.74 14.79 -4.90
N ALA A 396 41.47 13.86 -4.29
CA ALA A 396 41.47 12.46 -4.67
C ALA A 396 40.09 11.80 -4.49
N LEU A 397 39.39 12.09 -3.39
CA LEU A 397 38.04 11.59 -3.13
C LEU A 397 37.01 12.18 -4.12
N ILE A 398 37.11 13.48 -4.43
CA ILE A 398 36.27 14.13 -5.46
C ILE A 398 36.51 13.48 -6.84
N ASP A 399 37.77 13.19 -7.18
CA ASP A 399 38.11 12.55 -8.45
C ASP A 399 37.65 11.08 -8.50
N ALA A 400 37.70 10.36 -7.38
CA ALA A 400 37.18 9.01 -7.26
C ALA A 400 35.65 8.95 -7.40
N GLU A 401 34.91 9.83 -6.71
CA GLU A 401 33.45 9.93 -6.84
C GLU A 401 33.04 10.28 -8.28
N ALA A 402 33.68 11.30 -8.87
CA ALA A 402 33.40 11.70 -10.25
C ALA A 402 33.74 10.59 -11.26
N GLY A 403 34.81 9.82 -11.00
CA GLY A 403 35.21 8.66 -11.79
C GLY A 403 34.16 7.54 -11.73
N ALA A 404 33.70 7.19 -10.52
CA ALA A 404 32.68 6.17 -10.30
C ALA A 404 31.33 6.59 -10.90
N ALA A 405 30.91 7.85 -10.70
CA ALA A 405 29.69 8.40 -11.30
C ALA A 405 29.73 8.36 -12.84
N ARG A 406 30.91 8.63 -13.42
CA ARG A 406 31.10 8.51 -14.87
C ARG A 406 31.03 7.07 -15.34
N ALA A 407 31.63 6.12 -14.62
CA ALA A 407 31.58 4.70 -14.95
C ALA A 407 30.14 4.16 -14.98
N VAL A 408 29.33 4.50 -13.97
CA VAL A 408 27.89 4.18 -13.94
C VAL A 408 27.17 4.76 -15.16
N LYS A 409 27.40 6.05 -15.44
CA LYS A 409 26.75 6.73 -16.57
C LYS A 409 27.12 6.11 -17.92
N ASP A 410 28.40 5.81 -18.13
CA ASP A 410 28.90 5.25 -19.38
C ASP A 410 28.37 3.81 -19.57
N ALA A 411 28.35 2.99 -18.52
CA ALA A 411 27.78 1.65 -18.54
C ALA A 411 26.25 1.65 -18.78
N GLN A 412 25.51 2.56 -18.15
CA GLN A 412 24.07 2.73 -18.38
C GLN A 412 23.78 3.14 -19.82
N ALA A 413 24.56 4.07 -20.39
CA ALA A 413 24.41 4.49 -21.78
C ALA A 413 24.68 3.34 -22.77
N GLU A 414 25.64 2.47 -22.47
CA GLU A 414 25.90 1.26 -23.26
C GLU A 414 24.74 0.27 -23.18
N LEU A 415 24.22 0.02 -21.96
CA LEU A 415 23.06 -0.85 -21.76
C LEU A 415 21.83 -0.31 -22.51
N ASP A 416 21.51 0.97 -22.38
CA ASP A 416 20.37 1.59 -23.04
C ASP A 416 20.46 1.45 -24.58
N ALA A 417 21.67 1.58 -25.13
CA ALA A 417 21.91 1.39 -26.56
C ALA A 417 21.70 -0.07 -27.00
N LYS A 418 22.17 -1.05 -26.21
CA LYS A 418 21.93 -2.48 -26.43
C LYS A 418 20.45 -2.81 -26.36
N VAL A 419 19.74 -2.28 -25.36
CA VAL A 419 18.30 -2.46 -25.18
C VAL A 419 17.54 -1.92 -26.39
N LEU A 420 17.82 -0.69 -26.83
CA LEU A 420 17.16 -0.11 -28.00
C LEU A 420 17.41 -0.94 -29.26
N ALA A 421 18.63 -1.43 -29.47
CA ALA A 421 18.96 -2.29 -30.60
C ALA A 421 18.20 -3.63 -30.56
N HIS A 422 17.99 -4.18 -29.36
CA HIS A 422 17.30 -5.45 -29.17
C HIS A 422 15.82 -5.39 -29.58
N TYR A 423 15.13 -4.26 -29.39
CA TYR A 423 13.73 -4.09 -29.83
C TYR A 423 13.52 -4.39 -31.32
N ALA A 424 14.47 -4.04 -32.18
CA ALA A 424 14.36 -4.28 -33.61
C ALA A 424 14.44 -5.78 -34.00
N GLY A 425 15.02 -6.61 -33.12
CA GLY A 425 15.20 -8.05 -33.34
C GLY A 425 14.12 -8.92 -32.71
N LEU A 426 13.19 -8.36 -31.94
CA LEU A 426 12.17 -9.12 -31.22
C LEU A 426 11.21 -9.82 -32.18
N THR A 427 11.08 -11.13 -32.03
CA THR A 427 10.05 -11.93 -32.71
C THR A 427 8.69 -11.75 -32.04
N GLU A 428 7.60 -12.01 -32.78
CA GLU A 428 6.24 -11.96 -32.20
C GLU A 428 6.08 -12.91 -31.01
N ALA A 429 6.73 -14.08 -31.02
CA ALA A 429 6.70 -15.03 -29.92
C ALA A 429 7.40 -14.50 -28.66
N GLU A 430 8.51 -13.79 -28.81
CA GLU A 430 9.22 -13.13 -27.71
C GLU A 430 8.41 -11.95 -27.17
N ILE A 431 7.83 -11.12 -28.05
CA ILE A 431 6.92 -10.02 -27.66
C ILE A 431 5.77 -10.56 -26.81
N LYS A 432 5.08 -11.61 -27.29
CA LYS A 432 3.99 -12.25 -26.55
C LYS A 432 4.44 -12.79 -25.20
N THR A 433 5.67 -13.29 -25.10
CA THR A 433 6.21 -13.80 -23.84
C THR A 433 6.51 -12.66 -22.87
N LEU A 434 7.19 -11.61 -23.31
CA LEU A 434 7.50 -10.42 -22.51
C LEU A 434 6.23 -9.74 -22.00
N VAL A 435 5.23 -9.54 -22.85
CA VAL A 435 3.99 -8.87 -22.47
C VAL A 435 3.11 -9.77 -21.61
N VAL A 436 2.82 -10.99 -22.05
CA VAL A 436 1.84 -11.82 -21.34
C VAL A 436 2.42 -12.42 -20.06
N ALA A 437 3.62 -13.00 -20.12
CA ALA A 437 4.22 -13.65 -18.96
C ALA A 437 4.94 -12.66 -18.04
N ASP A 438 5.84 -11.85 -18.59
CA ASP A 438 6.77 -11.04 -17.78
C ASP A 438 6.16 -9.69 -17.35
N LYS A 439 5.17 -9.16 -18.09
CA LYS A 439 4.45 -7.92 -17.74
C LYS A 439 3.12 -8.21 -17.03
N TRP A 440 2.15 -8.77 -17.76
CA TRP A 440 0.77 -8.88 -17.29
C TRP A 440 0.62 -9.92 -16.18
N PHE A 441 1.02 -11.18 -16.42
CA PHE A 441 0.88 -12.21 -15.39
C PHE A 441 1.78 -11.96 -14.18
N ALA A 442 2.99 -11.46 -14.36
CA ALA A 442 3.87 -11.11 -13.24
C ALA A 442 3.25 -10.02 -12.34
N ALA A 443 2.66 -8.97 -12.94
CA ALA A 443 2.00 -7.91 -12.17
C ALA A 443 0.76 -8.42 -11.42
N ILE A 444 -0.09 -9.21 -12.09
CA ILE A 444 -1.28 -9.80 -11.46
C ILE A 444 -0.88 -10.76 -10.35
N GLN A 445 0.15 -11.58 -10.56
CA GLN A 445 0.69 -12.48 -9.55
C GLN A 445 1.15 -11.71 -8.31
N THR A 446 1.96 -10.68 -8.50
CA THR A 446 2.45 -9.81 -7.42
C THR A 446 1.29 -9.18 -6.66
N ALA A 447 0.25 -8.75 -7.36
CA ALA A 447 -0.93 -8.15 -6.74
C ALA A 447 -1.72 -9.15 -5.88
N ILE A 448 -1.85 -10.41 -6.34
CA ILE A 448 -2.51 -11.50 -5.58
C ILE A 448 -1.66 -11.89 -4.37
N GLU A 449 -0.34 -12.03 -4.53
CA GLU A 449 0.58 -12.30 -3.43
C GLU A 449 0.54 -11.19 -2.38
N GLY A 450 0.43 -9.93 -2.81
CA GLY A 450 0.23 -8.78 -1.93
C GLY A 450 -1.06 -8.88 -1.08
N GLU A 451 -2.13 -9.48 -1.61
CA GLU A 451 -3.35 -9.72 -0.85
C GLU A 451 -3.18 -10.80 0.23
N VAL A 452 -2.41 -11.85 -0.06
CA VAL A 452 -2.02 -12.85 0.96
C VAL A 452 -1.17 -12.20 2.05
N GLN A 453 -0.22 -11.33 1.69
CA GLN A 453 0.58 -10.57 2.66
C GLN A 453 -0.27 -9.62 3.51
N ARG A 454 -1.30 -8.99 2.92
CA ARG A 454 -2.24 -8.12 3.64
C ARG A 454 -3.00 -8.88 4.72
N LEU A 455 -3.44 -10.12 4.44
CA LEU A 455 -4.07 -10.99 5.43
C LEU A 455 -3.14 -11.25 6.63
N THR A 456 -1.87 -11.57 6.37
CA THR A 456 -0.87 -11.78 7.43
C THR A 456 -0.66 -10.52 8.25
N GLN A 457 -0.56 -9.37 7.58
CA GLN A 457 -0.37 -8.10 8.27
C GLN A 457 -1.56 -7.76 9.18
N GLN A 458 -2.79 -8.02 8.73
CA GLN A 458 -4.00 -7.81 9.54
C GLN A 458 -4.04 -8.73 10.76
N LEU A 459 -3.76 -10.02 10.58
CA LEU A 459 -3.70 -10.97 11.70
C LEU A 459 -2.61 -10.57 12.69
N ALA A 460 -1.39 -10.29 12.22
CA ALA A 460 -0.29 -9.90 13.07
C ALA A 460 -0.57 -8.60 13.82
N ALA A 461 -1.15 -7.60 13.15
CA ALA A 461 -1.55 -6.34 13.77
C ALA A 461 -2.60 -6.57 14.86
N ARG A 462 -3.61 -7.41 14.60
CA ARG A 462 -4.65 -7.70 15.58
C ARG A 462 -4.12 -8.45 16.79
N VAL A 463 -3.24 -9.43 16.60
CA VAL A 463 -2.59 -10.16 17.70
C VAL A 463 -1.75 -9.22 18.56
N ARG A 464 -0.94 -8.35 17.94
CA ARG A 464 -0.16 -7.32 18.68
C ARG A 464 -1.06 -6.36 19.44
N GLN A 465 -2.15 -5.91 18.84
CA GLN A 465 -3.10 -5.02 19.49
C GLN A 465 -3.71 -5.67 20.74
N LEU A 466 -4.02 -6.97 20.70
CA LEU A 466 -4.54 -7.69 21.86
C LEU A 466 -3.49 -7.82 22.97
N ASP A 467 -2.23 -8.07 22.61
CA ASP A 467 -1.13 -8.10 23.56
C ASP A 467 -0.90 -6.74 24.22
N GLU A 468 -0.66 -5.69 23.41
CA GLU A 468 -0.44 -4.31 23.88
C GLU A 468 -1.59 -3.80 24.76
N ARG A 469 -2.84 -4.17 24.44
CA ARG A 469 -4.03 -3.76 25.20
C ARG A 469 -4.02 -4.28 26.65
N TYR A 470 -3.51 -5.49 26.88
CA TYR A 470 -3.59 -6.17 28.18
C TYR A 470 -2.21 -6.46 28.80
N ALA A 471 -1.13 -5.93 28.21
CA ALA A 471 0.25 -6.14 28.65
C ALA A 471 0.55 -5.50 30.03
N HIS A 472 -0.07 -4.37 30.34
CA HIS A 472 0.19 -3.61 31.56
C HIS A 472 -1.03 -3.62 32.49
N PRO A 473 -1.14 -4.60 33.40
CA PRO A 473 -2.24 -4.65 34.36
C PRO A 473 -2.11 -3.53 35.41
N LEU A 474 -3.24 -3.14 36.00
CA LEU A 474 -3.31 -2.03 36.97
C LEU A 474 -2.25 -2.12 38.09
N PRO A 475 -2.02 -3.28 38.76
CA PRO A 475 -1.00 -3.37 39.80
C PRO A 475 0.42 -3.09 39.30
N ALA A 476 0.74 -3.44 38.05
CA ALA A 476 2.06 -3.17 37.47
C ALA A 476 2.22 -1.67 37.18
N LEU A 477 1.16 -1.01 36.69
CA LEU A 477 1.15 0.44 36.49
C LEU A 477 1.25 1.19 37.82
N GLU A 478 0.57 0.74 38.86
CA GLU A 478 0.66 1.32 40.21
C GLU A 478 2.10 1.25 40.75
N GLN A 479 2.77 0.09 40.60
CA GLN A 479 4.18 -0.07 40.98
C GLN A 479 5.12 0.81 40.15
N GLU A 480 4.87 0.96 38.86
CA GLU A 480 5.68 1.81 37.99
C GLU A 480 5.51 3.29 38.35
N VAL A 481 4.28 3.73 38.62
CA VAL A 481 3.98 5.08 39.11
C VAL A 481 4.67 5.33 40.44
N GLU A 482 4.63 4.37 41.38
CA GLU A 482 5.33 4.48 42.67
C GLU A 482 6.85 4.60 42.47
N ALA A 483 7.44 3.76 41.61
CA ALA A 483 8.87 3.79 41.32
C ALA A 483 9.31 5.08 40.62
N LEU A 484 8.53 5.59 39.66
CA LEU A 484 8.79 6.86 38.99
C LEU A 484 8.61 8.04 39.94
N SER A 485 7.58 8.01 40.80
CA SER A 485 7.35 9.02 41.84
C SER A 485 8.54 9.09 42.79
N ALA A 486 9.05 7.95 43.26
CA ALA A 486 10.24 7.88 44.11
C ALA A 486 11.50 8.41 43.40
N LYS A 487 11.67 8.16 42.10
CA LYS A 487 12.77 8.74 41.31
C LYS A 487 12.65 10.26 41.24
N VAL A 488 11.48 10.79 40.89
CA VAL A 488 11.23 12.24 40.79
C VAL A 488 11.49 12.90 42.14
N GLU A 489 11.00 12.33 43.23
CA GLU A 489 11.27 12.80 44.59
C GLU A 489 12.78 12.81 44.89
N GLY A 490 13.50 11.75 44.52
CA GLY A 490 14.96 11.69 44.66
C GLY A 490 15.72 12.70 43.78
N HIS A 491 15.17 13.13 42.64
CA HIS A 491 15.72 14.20 41.82
C HIS A 491 15.44 15.59 42.43
N LEU A 492 14.22 15.82 42.91
CA LEU A 492 13.80 17.07 43.57
C LEU A 492 14.58 17.30 44.88
N ASN A 493 14.77 16.26 45.68
CA ASN A 493 15.60 16.31 46.89
C ASN A 493 17.06 16.69 46.57
N ARG A 494 17.62 16.17 45.47
CA ARG A 494 18.97 16.57 44.99
C ARG A 494 19.04 18.03 44.52
N MET A 495 17.91 18.63 44.17
CA MET A 495 17.78 20.04 43.79
C MET A 495 17.42 20.96 44.97
N GLY A 496 17.32 20.42 46.20
CA GLY A 496 16.98 21.19 47.40
C GLY A 496 15.48 21.50 47.58
N LEU A 497 14.61 20.78 46.88
CA LEU A 497 13.15 20.88 46.98
C LEU A 497 12.61 19.66 47.72
N HIS A 498 12.08 19.87 48.92
CA HIS A 498 11.47 18.82 49.74
C HIS A 498 9.94 18.92 49.69
N TRP A 499 9.26 17.78 49.50
CA TRP A 499 7.82 17.67 49.61
C TRP A 499 7.42 17.57 51.08
N ALA A 500 6.75 18.60 51.63
CA ALA A 500 6.13 18.50 52.94
C ALA A 500 4.81 17.74 52.84
N GLU A 501 4.46 16.93 53.86
CA GLU A 501 3.29 16.02 53.94
C GLU A 501 1.90 16.65 53.66
N HIS A 502 1.80 17.94 53.33
CA HIS A 502 0.57 18.67 53.03
C HIS A 502 0.54 19.36 51.65
N GLY A 503 1.42 18.98 50.72
CA GLY A 503 1.32 19.39 49.31
C GLY A 503 1.84 20.79 48.98
N ALA A 504 2.68 21.38 49.84
CA ALA A 504 3.38 22.64 49.56
C ALA A 504 4.89 22.40 49.39
N MET A 505 5.45 22.96 48.30
CA MET A 505 6.87 22.83 47.93
C MET A 505 7.68 23.90 48.67
N HIS A 506 8.66 23.51 49.48
CA HIS A 506 9.58 24.44 50.12
C HIS A 506 11.00 24.28 49.54
N LEU A 507 11.58 25.41 49.11
CA LEU A 507 12.98 25.54 48.69
C LEU A 507 13.82 25.81 49.94
N GLU A 508 14.74 24.92 50.28
CA GLU A 508 15.71 25.19 51.34
C GLU A 508 16.86 26.01 50.74
N SER A 509 16.86 27.32 51.03
CA SER A 509 17.98 28.21 50.67
C SER A 509 19.24 27.76 51.39
N ALA A 510 20.15 27.08 50.68
CA ALA A 510 21.51 26.86 51.12
C ALA A 510 22.29 28.20 51.13
N LEU A 511 22.15 28.94 52.23
CA LEU A 511 23.00 30.06 52.61
C LEU A 511 23.78 29.64 53.87
N HIS A 512 24.97 29.06 53.69
CA HIS A 512 26.23 29.51 54.29
C HIS A 512 27.37 28.47 54.18
N LEU A 513 28.48 28.96 53.59
CA LEU A 513 29.90 28.61 53.76
C LEU A 513 30.36 27.16 53.55
#